data_AF-A0A934A3H3-F1
#
_entry.id   AF-A0A934A3H3-F1
#
_cell.length_a   1.000
_cell.length_b   1.000
_cell.length_c   1.000
_cell.angle_alpha   90.00
_cell.angle_beta   90.00
_cell.angle_gamma   90.00
#
_symmetry.space_group_name_H-M   'P 1'
#
loop_
_entity.id
_entity.type
_entity.pdbx_description
1 polymer ?
#
loop_
_entity_poly.entity_id
_entity_poly.type
_entity_poly.pdbx_seq_one_letter_code
_entity_poly.pdbx_strand_id
1 'polypeptide(L)'
;MQARCEYSELTVPIDGSYVAVAVAYVDEISKKLGFEEDQRKKIALAVEQTVANVRELISEPGGRQNFEISCERIPAGLRVIIKERGMPFDPSRIPLFQPRTEDRQEPLELPDIPLLRDLVDEFSIHNLGPDGQEIHLVKYLRDKSVEDYFQACELEQFQEPSPKTRKRISDAGQFNIHLMKPSEALEVSRSAYKTYGYTYPNAHIYYPDRMVELNEGGQLVSATAVTVDGELAGHCAIFRLDAGAQSAEIGQAVVKPEFRGQGCLLRLTEFLINEAKSRGMTGLYVHAVTSHAFSQRVATRLDFAACALLLGYVPTSVTFRDIKEELTQRETFLVQYKYLEKPGPLKLYSPSKHKDFIAKLYGNLGVTPRFEVPGKSQAAVLQSESILKTMTAASMPPGYASIEVLRSGENIGAEVKNALKEFRLKRYDVIALYLDLRDPLTFHLVPEFETLGFFFGGILPGASVGEALVLQYLNNVAIDYDAIKLDTEASREMLAYVKHQDPNRG
;
A
#
# COMPACT_ATOMS: atom_id res chain seq x y z
N MET A 1 -4.49 24.87 1.38
CA MET A 1 -4.40 24.39 2.76
C MET A 1 -5.62 23.55 3.04
N GLN A 2 -5.50 22.22 3.07
CA GLN A 2 -6.56 21.38 3.63
C GLN A 2 -6.68 21.72 5.12
N ALA A 3 -7.90 21.95 5.61
CA ALA A 3 -8.14 22.17 7.03
C ALA A 3 -7.79 20.87 7.77
N ARG A 4 -6.66 20.84 8.48
CA ARG A 4 -6.29 19.71 9.34
C ARG A 4 -7.14 19.81 10.61
N CYS A 5 -8.06 18.87 10.81
CA CYS A 5 -8.79 18.76 12.08
C CYS A 5 -7.82 18.29 13.17
N GLU A 6 -7.79 18.99 14.30
CA GLU A 6 -6.97 18.64 15.48
C GLU A 6 -5.49 18.35 15.17
N TYR A 7 -4.83 19.36 14.60
CA TYR A 7 -3.38 19.38 14.38
C TYR A 7 -2.68 20.21 15.46
N SER A 8 -1.54 19.72 15.93
CA SER A 8 -0.63 20.43 16.82
C SER A 8 0.81 20.23 16.35
N GLU A 9 1.67 21.21 16.63
CA GLU A 9 3.08 21.19 16.25
C GLU A 9 3.93 21.80 17.36
N LEU A 10 5.11 21.23 17.56
CA LEU A 10 6.11 21.66 18.51
C LEU A 10 7.50 21.65 17.84
N THR A 11 8.23 22.76 17.95
CA THR A 11 9.63 22.83 17.53
C THR A 11 10.52 22.88 18.77
N VAL A 12 11.50 21.97 18.84
CA VAL A 12 12.44 21.89 19.96
C VAL A 12 13.88 21.76 19.48
N PRO A 13 14.87 22.18 20.30
CA PRO A 13 16.27 21.94 20.00
C PRO A 13 16.63 20.44 19.94
N ILE A 14 17.58 20.09 19.07
CA ILE A 14 18.23 18.79 18.93
C ILE A 14 19.26 18.67 20.06
N ASP A 15 18.76 18.60 21.30
CA ASP A 15 19.53 18.40 22.51
C ASP A 15 18.86 17.29 23.33
N GLY A 16 19.67 16.43 23.96
CA GLY A 16 19.16 15.28 24.71
C GLY A 16 18.19 15.64 25.84
N SER A 17 18.29 16.85 26.39
CA SER A 17 17.35 17.36 27.40
C SER A 17 15.93 17.59 26.85
N TYR A 18 15.77 17.78 25.54
CA TYR A 18 14.48 18.04 24.90
C TYR A 18 13.78 16.79 24.36
N VAL A 19 14.43 15.62 24.39
CA VAL A 19 13.79 14.33 24.04
C VAL A 19 12.58 14.09 24.95
N ALA A 20 12.76 14.29 26.26
CA ALA A 20 11.67 14.17 27.23
C ALA A 20 10.53 15.17 26.98
N VAL A 21 10.84 16.35 26.44
CA VAL A 21 9.83 17.37 26.08
C VAL A 21 9.00 16.91 24.89
N ALA A 22 9.64 16.39 23.84
CA ALA A 22 8.95 15.84 22.67
C ALA A 22 8.08 14.63 23.04
N VAL A 23 8.59 13.74 23.88
CA VAL A 23 7.85 12.57 24.38
C VAL A 23 6.64 13.00 25.21
N ALA A 24 6.81 13.92 26.16
CA ALA A 24 5.72 14.43 26.99
C ALA A 24 4.65 15.15 26.16
N TYR A 25 5.07 15.91 25.15
CA TYR A 25 4.18 16.57 24.20
C TYR A 25 3.30 15.54 23.47
N VAL A 26 3.89 14.49 22.91
CA VAL A 26 3.13 13.44 22.21
C VAL A 26 2.26 12.63 23.19
N ASP A 27 2.72 12.36 24.41
CA ASP A 27 1.95 11.64 25.42
C ASP A 27 0.66 12.39 25.81
N GLU A 28 0.74 13.70 26.05
CA GLU A 28 -0.44 14.52 26.38
C GLU A 28 -1.43 14.61 25.22
N ILE A 29 -0.94 14.72 23.97
CA ILE A 29 -1.82 14.63 22.79
C ILE A 29 -2.46 13.25 22.69
N SER A 30 -1.68 12.17 22.87
CA SER A 30 -2.20 10.79 22.83
C SER A 30 -3.25 10.56 23.91
N LYS A 31 -3.06 11.11 25.11
CA LYS A 31 -4.03 11.08 26.20
C LYS A 31 -5.31 11.86 25.87
N LYS A 32 -5.18 13.07 25.29
CA LYS A 32 -6.33 13.85 24.79
C LYS A 32 -7.13 13.07 23.75
N LEU A 33 -6.46 12.29 22.90
CA LEU A 33 -7.08 11.47 21.86
C LEU A 33 -7.66 10.13 22.37
N GLY A 34 -7.53 9.83 23.67
CA GLY A 34 -8.15 8.65 24.28
C GLY A 34 -7.31 7.38 24.27
N PHE A 35 -5.99 7.46 24.02
CA PHE A 35 -5.12 6.29 24.09
C PHE A 35 -4.92 5.82 25.55
N GLU A 36 -5.05 4.51 25.76
CA GLU A 36 -4.76 3.82 27.03
C GLU A 36 -3.27 3.89 27.43
N GLU A 37 -2.97 3.75 28.71
CA GLU A 37 -1.61 3.94 29.26
C GLU A 37 -0.54 3.04 28.59
N ASP A 38 -0.84 1.76 28.32
CA ASP A 38 0.07 0.85 27.60
C ASP A 38 0.40 1.35 26.18
N GLN A 39 -0.61 1.85 25.47
CA GLN A 39 -0.43 2.36 24.11
C GLN A 39 0.33 3.68 24.10
N ARG A 40 0.03 4.56 25.06
CA ARG A 40 0.79 5.80 25.24
C ARG A 40 2.26 5.54 25.52
N LYS A 41 2.60 4.54 26.35
CA LYS A 41 4.00 4.11 26.58
C LYS A 41 4.68 3.64 25.30
N LYS A 42 3.98 2.92 24.42
CA LYS A 42 4.53 2.50 23.11
C LYS A 42 4.75 3.68 22.17
N ILE A 43 3.80 4.60 22.08
CA ILE A 43 3.93 5.83 21.28
C ILE A 43 5.12 6.65 21.80
N ALA A 44 5.18 6.86 23.11
CA ALA A 44 6.27 7.57 23.78
C ALA A 44 7.64 6.95 23.46
N LEU A 45 7.76 5.63 23.59
CA LEU A 45 9.00 4.91 23.28
C LEU A 45 9.36 5.00 21.79
N ALA A 46 8.38 4.94 20.89
CA ALA A 46 8.63 5.09 19.45
C ALA A 46 9.16 6.48 19.10
N VAL A 47 8.58 7.53 19.72
CA VAL A 47 9.02 8.92 19.56
C VAL A 47 10.41 9.10 20.17
N GLU A 48 10.64 8.60 21.38
CA GLU A 48 11.94 8.66 22.06
C GLU A 48 13.03 8.04 21.19
N GLN A 49 12.80 6.81 20.71
CA GLN A 49 13.71 6.11 19.82
C GLN A 49 13.95 6.89 18.52
N THR A 50 12.89 7.39 17.88
CA THR A 50 13.01 8.12 16.61
C THR A 50 13.82 9.40 16.80
N VAL A 51 13.51 10.19 17.81
CA VAL A 51 14.23 11.44 18.10
C VAL A 51 15.68 11.18 18.52
N ALA A 52 15.94 10.13 19.32
CA ALA A 52 17.29 9.75 19.70
C ALA A 52 18.15 9.36 18.49
N ASN A 53 17.57 8.60 17.55
CA ASN A 53 18.24 8.23 16.30
C ASN A 53 18.50 9.47 15.44
N VAL A 54 17.50 10.33 15.27
CA VAL A 54 17.63 11.61 14.54
C VAL A 54 18.79 12.44 15.10
N ARG A 55 18.94 12.51 16.43
CA ARG A 55 20.05 13.22 17.09
C ARG A 55 21.44 12.65 16.79
N GLU A 56 21.61 11.32 16.82
CA GLU A 56 22.90 10.69 16.49
C GLU A 56 23.37 11.02 15.07
N LEU A 57 22.43 11.29 14.16
CA LEU A 57 22.71 11.56 12.75
C LEU A 57 23.10 13.02 12.47
N ILE A 58 22.78 13.95 13.38
CA ILE A 58 22.95 15.41 13.19
C ILE A 58 24.18 15.95 13.94
N SER A 59 24.93 15.10 14.64
CA SER A 59 26.05 15.50 15.49
C SER A 59 27.29 16.03 14.72
N GLU A 60 27.19 16.37 13.43
CA GLU A 60 28.26 17.05 12.68
C GLU A 60 28.24 18.58 12.83
N PRO A 61 29.39 19.27 12.87
CA PRO A 61 29.47 20.68 13.23
C PRO A 61 28.93 21.58 12.10
N GLY A 62 27.78 22.23 12.32
CA GLY A 62 27.26 23.29 11.44
C GLY A 62 25.77 23.18 11.05
N GLY A 63 25.08 22.10 11.43
CA GLY A 63 23.64 21.93 11.20
C GLY A 63 22.76 22.84 12.06
N ARG A 64 21.54 23.14 11.58
CA ARG A 64 20.52 23.81 12.41
C ARG A 64 20.18 22.94 13.61
N GLN A 65 19.97 23.57 14.76
CA GLN A 65 19.87 22.88 16.05
C GLN A 65 18.44 22.50 16.45
N ASN A 66 17.44 22.48 15.57
CA ASN A 66 16.04 22.20 15.96
C ASN A 66 15.40 21.12 15.08
N PHE A 67 14.55 20.29 15.67
CA PHE A 67 13.63 19.42 14.96
C PHE A 67 12.19 19.82 15.28
N GLU A 68 11.28 19.49 14.36
CA GLU A 68 9.85 19.75 14.50
C GLU A 68 9.14 18.42 14.69
N ILE A 69 8.21 18.38 15.63
CA ILE A 69 7.34 17.23 15.87
C ILE A 69 5.89 17.72 15.81
N SER A 70 5.09 17.09 14.96
CA SER A 70 3.67 17.39 14.85
C SER A 70 2.82 16.16 15.11
N CYS A 71 1.64 16.41 15.65
CA CYS A 71 0.63 15.41 15.96
C CYS A 71 -0.67 15.78 15.24
N GLU A 72 -1.25 14.82 14.53
CA GLU A 72 -2.50 14.99 13.81
C GLU A 72 -3.45 13.86 14.14
N ARG A 73 -4.68 14.22 14.53
CA ARG A 73 -5.78 13.24 14.62
C ARG A 73 -6.11 12.76 13.21
N ILE A 74 -5.84 11.48 12.96
CA ILE A 74 -6.39 10.77 11.81
C ILE A 74 -7.65 10.01 12.26
N PRO A 75 -8.61 9.70 11.38
CA PRO A 75 -9.89 9.12 11.78
C PRO A 75 -9.76 7.94 12.74
N ALA A 76 -8.88 6.99 12.41
CA ALA A 76 -8.66 5.77 13.18
C ALA A 76 -7.59 5.89 14.29
N GLY A 77 -7.00 7.06 14.54
CA GLY A 77 -5.79 7.11 15.38
C GLY A 77 -5.06 8.45 15.48
N LEU A 78 -3.75 8.37 15.66
CA LEU A 78 -2.81 9.49 15.76
C LEU A 78 -1.70 9.29 14.74
N ARG A 79 -1.40 10.33 13.96
CA ARG A 79 -0.19 10.44 13.15
C ARG A 79 0.78 11.40 13.83
N VAL A 80 2.00 10.94 14.07
CA VAL A 80 3.12 11.75 14.55
C VAL A 80 4.12 11.92 13.42
N ILE A 81 4.47 13.16 13.08
CA ILE A 81 5.47 13.46 12.05
C ILE A 81 6.66 14.13 12.74
N ILE A 82 7.83 13.54 12.59
CA ILE A 82 9.09 14.12 13.06
C ILE A 82 9.82 14.63 11.82
N LYS A 83 9.98 15.95 11.75
CA LYS A 83 10.62 16.66 10.65
C LYS A 83 11.95 17.23 11.08
N GLU A 84 12.95 17.02 10.25
CA GLU A 84 14.31 17.47 10.49
C GLU A 84 14.89 18.11 9.23
N ARG A 85 15.64 19.20 9.39
CA ARG A 85 16.22 20.02 8.30
C ARG A 85 17.75 19.99 8.34
N GLY A 86 18.32 18.79 8.26
CA GLY A 86 19.75 18.50 8.34
C GLY A 86 20.26 17.79 7.10
N MET A 87 21.48 17.23 7.18
CA MET A 87 22.04 16.48 6.06
C MET A 87 21.19 15.22 5.80
N PRO A 88 20.85 14.91 4.53
CA PRO A 88 20.21 13.65 4.18
C PRO A 88 21.03 12.48 4.73
N PHE A 89 20.41 11.64 5.56
CA PHE A 89 21.09 10.50 6.17
C PHE A 89 20.59 9.18 5.59
N ASP A 90 21.43 8.15 5.72
CA ASP A 90 21.11 6.79 5.33
C ASP A 90 20.30 6.09 6.44
N PRO A 91 18.99 5.83 6.25
CA PRO A 91 18.15 5.18 7.26
C PRO A 91 18.60 3.76 7.62
N SER A 92 19.47 3.14 6.81
CA SER A 92 20.02 1.81 7.06
C SER A 92 21.05 1.77 8.20
N ARG A 93 21.61 2.92 8.61
CA ARG A 93 22.55 3.02 9.74
C ARG A 93 21.86 2.96 11.10
N ILE A 94 20.54 2.97 11.13
CA ILE A 94 19.74 3.02 12.36
C ILE A 94 19.28 1.59 12.71
N PRO A 95 19.76 1.00 13.82
CA PRO A 95 19.53 -0.40 14.17
C PRO A 95 18.04 -0.78 14.26
N LEU A 96 17.18 0.17 14.59
CA LEU A 96 15.76 -0.04 14.92
C LEU A 96 14.84 -0.20 13.70
N PHE A 97 15.38 -0.05 12.49
CA PHE A 97 14.65 -0.28 11.23
C PHE A 97 14.98 -1.64 10.56
N GLN A 98 15.58 -2.57 11.30
CA GLN A 98 15.97 -3.89 10.80
C GLN A 98 14.88 -4.96 11.07
N PRO A 99 14.60 -5.88 10.13
CA PRO A 99 13.63 -6.96 10.35
C PRO A 99 14.19 -8.13 11.16
N ARG A 100 13.31 -8.87 11.87
CA ARG A 100 13.61 -10.21 12.41
C ARG A 100 13.90 -11.18 11.27
N THR A 101 15.06 -11.82 11.28
CA THR A 101 15.34 -13.04 10.51
C THR A 101 15.31 -14.23 11.47
N GLU A 102 14.58 -15.28 11.15
CA GLU A 102 14.42 -16.50 11.99
C GLU A 102 15.71 -17.30 12.23
N ASP A 103 16.82 -16.92 11.59
CA ASP A 103 17.99 -17.78 11.45
C ASP A 103 19.33 -17.13 11.89
N ARG A 104 19.29 -16.23 12.89
CA ARG A 104 20.53 -15.71 13.50
C ARG A 104 20.72 -16.28 14.90
N GLN A 105 21.77 -17.10 15.05
CA GLN A 105 22.54 -17.13 16.29
C GLN A 105 23.01 -15.69 16.58
N GLU A 106 22.51 -15.13 17.67
CA GLU A 106 22.73 -13.75 18.09
C GLU A 106 24.21 -13.40 18.18
N PRO A 107 24.69 -12.32 17.54
CA PRO A 107 25.91 -11.66 17.98
C PRO A 107 25.57 -10.78 19.20
N LEU A 108 26.17 -11.13 20.33
CA LEU A 108 26.30 -10.40 21.61
C LEU A 108 25.42 -9.16 21.82
N GLU A 109 24.44 -9.33 22.73
CA GLU A 109 23.94 -8.36 23.73
C GLU A 109 23.85 -6.88 23.30
N LEU A 110 22.73 -6.53 22.65
CA LEU A 110 22.06 -5.26 22.90
C LEU A 110 20.75 -5.61 23.65
N PRO A 111 20.53 -5.12 24.88
CA PRO A 111 19.41 -5.53 25.71
C PRO A 111 18.07 -5.12 25.08
N ASP A 112 17.05 -5.99 25.17
CA ASP A 112 15.60 -5.81 24.98
C ASP A 112 15.05 -4.42 24.53
N ILE A 113 15.55 -3.84 23.44
CA ILE A 113 14.95 -2.62 22.85
C ILE A 113 13.93 -3.07 21.78
N PRO A 114 12.63 -2.76 21.94
CA PRO A 114 11.62 -3.08 20.93
C PRO A 114 11.94 -2.38 19.61
N LEU A 115 11.76 -3.08 18.49
CA LEU A 115 11.89 -2.49 17.16
C LEU A 115 10.75 -1.50 16.93
N LEU A 116 10.97 -0.46 16.12
CA LEU A 116 9.96 0.59 15.92
C LEU A 116 8.63 0.05 15.40
N ARG A 117 8.69 -0.99 14.55
CA ARG A 117 7.55 -1.74 14.00
C ARG A 117 6.69 -2.45 15.06
N ASP A 118 7.25 -2.73 16.23
CA ASP A 118 6.52 -3.37 17.33
C ASP A 118 5.82 -2.31 18.22
N LEU A 119 6.13 -1.03 18.00
CA LEU A 119 5.62 0.11 18.76
C LEU A 119 4.52 0.87 18.01
N VAL A 120 4.66 1.05 16.70
CA VAL A 120 3.71 1.79 15.84
C VAL A 120 3.05 0.87 14.82
N ASP A 121 1.87 1.28 14.32
CA ASP A 121 1.09 0.47 13.38
C ASP A 121 1.43 0.77 11.92
N GLU A 122 1.88 1.99 11.59
CA GLU A 122 2.47 2.32 10.28
C GLU A 122 3.70 3.21 10.41
N PHE A 123 4.59 3.11 9.42
CA PHE A 123 5.85 3.85 9.37
C PHE A 123 6.22 4.20 7.92
N SER A 124 6.59 5.46 7.68
CA SER A 124 7.16 5.87 6.38
C SER A 124 8.20 6.97 6.52
N ILE A 125 9.10 7.03 5.54
CA ILE A 125 10.15 8.04 5.47
C ILE A 125 9.98 8.83 4.17
N HIS A 126 10.02 10.15 4.29
CA HIS A 126 9.87 11.09 3.18
C HIS A 126 11.11 11.97 3.12
N ASN A 127 11.88 11.88 2.04
CA ASN A 127 12.94 12.85 1.77
C ASN A 127 12.33 13.99 0.95
N LEU A 128 12.33 15.19 1.52
CA LEU A 128 11.72 16.39 0.95
C LEU A 128 12.74 17.32 0.29
N GLY A 129 13.96 16.87 0.02
CA GLY A 129 15.02 17.71 -0.52
C GLY A 129 15.49 18.76 0.50
N PRO A 130 15.49 20.07 0.20
CA PRO A 130 15.96 21.12 1.13
C PRO A 130 15.05 21.33 2.33
N ASP A 131 13.79 20.89 2.24
CA ASP A 131 12.89 20.88 3.38
C ASP A 131 13.22 19.79 4.39
N GLY A 132 14.23 18.96 4.09
CA GLY A 132 14.83 17.97 4.96
C GLY A 132 14.14 16.61 4.84
N GLN A 133 14.07 15.89 5.95
CA GLN A 133 13.50 14.55 6.02
C GLN A 133 12.35 14.51 7.02
N GLU A 134 11.28 13.79 6.68
CA GLU A 134 10.16 13.53 7.57
C GLU A 134 10.05 12.02 7.85
N ILE A 135 9.85 11.70 9.12
CA ILE A 135 9.53 10.36 9.58
C ILE A 135 8.09 10.38 10.08
N HIS A 136 7.24 9.58 9.46
CA HIS A 136 5.82 9.50 9.77
C HIS A 136 5.55 8.22 10.56
N LEU A 137 5.01 8.37 11.76
CA LEU A 137 4.59 7.29 12.65
C LEU A 137 3.06 7.33 12.78
N VAL A 138 2.40 6.19 12.60
CA VAL A 138 0.95 6.10 12.81
C VAL A 138 0.65 5.09 13.91
N LYS A 139 -0.18 5.49 14.86
CA LYS A 139 -0.76 4.59 15.86
C LYS A 139 -2.28 4.68 15.81
N TYR A 140 -2.93 3.53 15.71
CA TYR A 140 -4.38 3.42 15.75
C TYR A 140 -4.90 3.30 17.17
N LEU A 141 -6.09 3.85 17.44
CA LEU A 141 -6.79 3.56 18.68
C LEU A 141 -7.05 2.05 18.75
N ARG A 142 -6.80 1.45 19.92
CA ARG A 142 -7.15 0.06 20.18
C ARG A 142 -8.66 -0.02 20.36
N ASP A 143 -9.34 -0.19 19.25
CA ASP A 143 -10.72 -0.66 19.24
C ASP A 143 -10.72 -2.16 19.55
N LYS A 144 -11.85 -2.65 20.03
CA LYS A 144 -12.08 -4.08 20.16
C LYS A 144 -11.91 -4.73 18.78
N SER A 145 -11.08 -5.76 18.72
CA SER A 145 -10.96 -6.63 17.55
C SER A 145 -12.18 -7.55 17.48
N VAL A 146 -12.39 -8.18 16.33
CA VAL A 146 -13.47 -9.17 16.15
C VAL A 146 -13.48 -10.29 17.22
N GLU A 147 -12.32 -10.68 17.75
CA GLU A 147 -12.19 -11.70 18.80
C GLU A 147 -12.73 -11.25 20.16
N ASP A 148 -12.84 -9.95 20.40
CA ASP A 148 -13.40 -9.40 21.65
C ASP A 148 -14.94 -9.45 21.67
N TYR A 149 -15.59 -9.71 20.53
CA TYR A 149 -17.05 -9.73 20.39
C TYR A 149 -17.65 -11.14 20.29
N PHE A 150 -16.85 -12.15 19.93
CA PHE A 150 -17.35 -13.49 19.58
C PHE A 150 -16.64 -14.58 20.39
N GLN A 151 -17.34 -15.66 20.67
CA GLN A 151 -16.69 -16.88 21.18
C GLN A 151 -15.88 -17.54 20.06
N ALA A 152 -14.82 -18.27 20.42
CA ALA A 152 -13.95 -18.94 19.44
C ALA A 152 -14.72 -19.86 18.47
N CYS A 153 -15.80 -20.51 18.91
CA CYS A 153 -16.65 -21.35 18.06
C CYS A 153 -17.42 -20.55 16.99
N GLU A 154 -17.73 -19.27 17.23
CA GLU A 154 -18.43 -18.40 16.28
C GLU A 154 -17.49 -17.83 15.20
N LEU A 155 -16.18 -17.90 15.46
CA LEU A 155 -15.10 -17.49 14.56
C LEU A 155 -14.48 -18.67 13.81
N GLU A 156 -15.03 -19.88 13.97
CA GLU A 156 -14.66 -21.04 13.16
C GLU A 156 -14.78 -20.70 11.68
N GLN A 157 -13.83 -21.17 10.87
CA GLN A 157 -13.79 -20.86 9.44
C GLN A 157 -15.06 -21.30 8.72
N PHE A 158 -15.39 -20.64 7.61
CA PHE A 158 -16.54 -21.08 6.82
C PHE A 158 -16.29 -22.49 6.29
N GLN A 159 -17.23 -23.40 6.53
CA GLN A 159 -17.22 -24.69 5.87
C GLN A 159 -17.68 -24.52 4.42
N GLU A 160 -16.98 -25.14 3.46
CA GLU A 160 -17.48 -25.15 2.08
C GLU A 160 -18.87 -25.81 2.06
N PRO A 161 -19.92 -25.11 1.59
CA PRO A 161 -21.22 -25.72 1.50
C PRO A 161 -21.15 -26.85 0.48
N SER A 162 -21.64 -28.02 0.87
CA SER A 162 -21.76 -29.13 -0.08
C SER A 162 -22.56 -28.66 -1.32
N PRO A 163 -22.35 -29.25 -2.51
CA PRO A 163 -23.12 -28.89 -3.71
C PRO A 163 -24.64 -28.96 -3.51
N LYS A 164 -25.11 -29.73 -2.50
CA LYS A 164 -26.51 -29.88 -2.10
C LYS A 164 -27.00 -28.81 -1.11
N THR A 165 -26.09 -28.19 -0.35
CA THR A 165 -26.39 -27.17 0.69
C THR A 165 -26.17 -25.74 0.20
N ARG A 166 -25.61 -25.56 -1.00
CA ARG A 166 -25.46 -24.25 -1.62
C ARG A 166 -26.86 -23.64 -1.77
N LYS A 167 -27.19 -22.64 -0.95
CA LYS A 167 -28.45 -21.90 -1.04
C LYS A 167 -28.56 -21.34 -2.47
N ARG A 168 -29.32 -21.99 -3.34
CA ARG A 168 -29.80 -21.37 -4.57
C ARG A 168 -30.91 -20.44 -4.11
N ILE A 169 -30.63 -19.15 -4.05
CA ILE A 169 -31.65 -18.15 -3.77
C ILE A 169 -32.66 -18.28 -4.91
N SER A 170 -33.84 -18.82 -4.58
CA SER A 170 -34.79 -19.42 -5.53
C SER A 170 -35.50 -18.39 -6.40
N ASP A 171 -35.45 -17.11 -6.04
CA ASP A 171 -36.05 -16.02 -6.81
C ASP A 171 -35.00 -14.92 -7.07
N ALA A 172 -34.26 -15.13 -8.16
CA ALA A 172 -33.47 -14.13 -8.90
C ALA A 172 -32.52 -13.22 -8.08
N GLY A 173 -31.46 -13.74 -7.45
CA GLY A 173 -30.19 -13.01 -7.30
C GLY A 173 -30.22 -11.57 -6.72
N GLN A 174 -31.26 -11.18 -5.98
CA GLN A 174 -31.43 -9.83 -5.46
C GLN A 174 -30.72 -9.70 -4.11
N PHE A 175 -29.40 -9.54 -4.15
CA PHE A 175 -28.71 -8.79 -3.11
C PHE A 175 -29.24 -7.35 -3.12
N ASN A 176 -29.65 -6.82 -1.97
CA ASN A 176 -29.77 -5.39 -1.76
C ASN A 176 -28.35 -4.86 -1.54
N ILE A 177 -27.86 -4.04 -2.47
CA ILE A 177 -26.52 -3.45 -2.37
C ILE A 177 -26.69 -2.01 -1.89
N HIS A 178 -25.99 -1.64 -0.83
CA HIS A 178 -25.95 -0.27 -0.34
C HIS A 178 -24.61 0.02 0.37
N LEU A 179 -24.36 1.30 0.67
CA LEU A 179 -23.24 1.69 1.53
C LEU A 179 -23.37 0.99 2.89
N MET A 180 -22.25 0.50 3.42
CA MET A 180 -22.22 -0.22 4.70
C MET A 180 -22.83 0.64 5.81
N LYS A 181 -23.75 0.05 6.58
CA LYS A 181 -24.28 0.70 7.78
C LYS A 181 -23.35 0.43 8.96
N PRO A 182 -23.26 1.34 9.96
CA PRO A 182 -22.44 1.09 11.15
C PRO A 182 -22.79 -0.23 11.86
N SER A 183 -24.07 -0.59 11.90
CA SER A 183 -24.54 -1.86 12.49
C SER A 183 -24.07 -3.12 11.75
N GLU A 184 -23.54 -3.00 10.53
CA GLU A 184 -23.07 -4.12 9.71
C GLU A 184 -21.57 -4.36 9.85
N ALA A 185 -20.81 -3.40 10.41
CA ALA A 185 -19.36 -3.47 10.51
C ALA A 185 -18.88 -4.73 11.24
N LEU A 186 -19.55 -5.10 12.34
CA LEU A 186 -19.21 -6.30 13.11
C LEU A 186 -19.32 -7.58 12.28
N GLU A 187 -20.36 -7.67 11.44
CA GLU A 187 -20.58 -8.84 10.58
C GLU A 187 -19.63 -8.89 9.39
N VAL A 188 -19.22 -7.72 8.87
CA VAL A 188 -18.16 -7.60 7.86
C VAL A 188 -16.84 -8.10 8.43
N SER A 189 -16.44 -7.63 9.62
CA SER A 189 -15.22 -8.07 10.29
C SER A 189 -15.23 -9.57 10.60
N ARG A 190 -16.37 -10.11 11.08
CA ARG A 190 -16.55 -11.55 11.27
C ARG A 190 -16.39 -12.31 9.95
N SER A 191 -17.03 -11.86 8.88
CA SER A 191 -16.95 -12.51 7.57
C SER A 191 -15.52 -12.48 7.01
N ALA A 192 -14.79 -11.37 7.20
CA ALA A 192 -13.39 -11.23 6.81
C ALA A 192 -12.50 -12.20 7.60
N TYR A 193 -12.65 -12.28 8.93
CA TYR A 193 -11.91 -13.22 9.77
C TYR A 193 -12.16 -14.67 9.38
N LYS A 194 -13.43 -15.07 9.22
CA LYS A 194 -13.79 -16.43 8.81
C LYS A 194 -13.28 -16.80 7.41
N THR A 195 -12.92 -15.82 6.57
CA THR A 195 -12.38 -16.01 5.21
C THR A 195 -10.84 -16.00 5.19
N TYR A 196 -10.20 -15.10 5.92
CA TYR A 196 -8.76 -14.82 5.79
C TYR A 196 -7.95 -15.08 7.07
N GLY A 197 -8.60 -15.46 8.18
CA GLY A 197 -8.00 -15.31 9.51
C GLY A 197 -7.54 -13.87 9.74
N TYR A 198 -6.38 -13.66 10.36
CA TYR A 198 -5.69 -12.35 10.46
C TYR A 198 -4.67 -12.08 9.35
N THR A 199 -4.73 -12.82 8.24
CA THR A 199 -3.71 -12.70 7.19
C THR A 199 -4.01 -11.64 6.13
N TYR A 200 -5.17 -10.98 6.19
CA TYR A 200 -5.48 -9.90 5.26
C TYR A 200 -4.59 -8.68 5.57
N PRO A 201 -3.84 -8.14 4.59
CA PRO A 201 -2.85 -7.08 4.85
C PRO A 201 -3.44 -5.82 5.46
N ASN A 202 -4.68 -5.49 5.11
CA ASN A 202 -5.33 -4.32 5.67
C ASN A 202 -6.06 -4.65 6.98
N ALA A 203 -5.36 -4.44 8.09
CA ALA A 203 -5.82 -4.84 9.41
C ALA A 203 -7.12 -4.16 9.86
N HIS A 204 -7.47 -2.98 9.35
CA HIS A 204 -8.66 -2.24 9.81
C HIS A 204 -9.95 -3.04 9.62
N ILE A 205 -10.01 -3.98 8.66
CA ILE A 205 -11.21 -4.78 8.39
C ILE A 205 -11.61 -5.66 9.58
N TYR A 206 -10.69 -5.94 10.51
CA TYR A 206 -10.93 -6.74 11.71
C TYR A 206 -11.39 -5.93 12.92
N TYR A 207 -11.49 -4.61 12.79
CA TYR A 207 -11.88 -3.68 13.85
C TYR A 207 -13.18 -2.98 13.45
N PRO A 208 -14.35 -3.44 13.93
CA PRO A 208 -15.65 -2.91 13.53
C PRO A 208 -15.78 -1.40 13.73
N ASP A 209 -15.39 -0.89 14.90
CA ASP A 209 -15.50 0.53 15.23
C ASP A 209 -14.61 1.38 14.30
N ARG A 210 -13.38 0.91 14.03
CA ARG A 210 -12.48 1.53 13.04
C ARG A 210 -13.07 1.57 11.64
N MET A 211 -13.73 0.49 11.21
CA MET A 211 -14.42 0.46 9.92
C MET A 211 -15.51 1.53 9.86
N VAL A 212 -16.27 1.73 10.94
CA VAL A 212 -17.29 2.80 11.02
C VAL A 212 -16.63 4.17 10.87
N GLU A 213 -15.60 4.45 11.67
CA GLU A 213 -14.89 5.75 11.64
C GLU A 213 -14.29 6.07 10.26
N LEU A 214 -13.67 5.08 9.60
CA LEU A 214 -13.09 5.26 8.26
C LEU A 214 -14.14 5.49 7.18
N ASN A 215 -15.33 4.90 7.32
CA ASN A 215 -16.44 5.14 6.39
C ASN A 215 -17.07 6.52 6.61
N GLU A 216 -17.27 6.92 7.88
CA GLU A 216 -17.82 8.24 8.23
C GLU A 216 -16.86 9.37 7.84
N GLY A 217 -15.55 9.17 8.00
CA GLY A 217 -14.51 10.11 7.57
C GLY A 217 -14.24 10.13 6.06
N GLY A 218 -14.79 9.17 5.30
CA GLY A 218 -14.66 9.08 3.85
C GLY A 218 -13.32 8.52 3.33
N GLN A 219 -12.45 8.02 4.22
CA GLN A 219 -11.20 7.32 3.84
C GLN A 219 -11.48 5.94 3.25
N LEU A 220 -12.60 5.34 3.65
CA LEU A 220 -13.12 4.09 3.14
C LEU A 220 -14.53 4.32 2.59
N VAL A 221 -14.86 3.69 1.46
CA VAL A 221 -16.23 3.65 0.94
C VAL A 221 -16.63 2.18 0.81
N SER A 222 -17.26 1.66 1.86
CA SER A 222 -17.66 0.27 1.97
C SER A 222 -19.07 0.06 1.43
N ALA A 223 -19.28 -1.04 0.70
CA ALA A 223 -20.58 -1.51 0.28
C ALA A 223 -20.83 -2.92 0.82
N THR A 224 -22.07 -3.16 1.24
CA THR A 224 -22.53 -4.47 1.71
C THR A 224 -23.60 -5.02 0.75
N ALA A 225 -23.59 -6.35 0.60
CA ALA A 225 -24.60 -7.09 -0.12
C ALA A 225 -25.44 -7.85 0.91
N VAL A 226 -26.74 -7.55 0.99
CA VAL A 226 -27.65 -8.16 1.96
C VAL A 226 -28.73 -8.93 1.22
N THR A 227 -29.07 -10.14 1.67
CA THR A 227 -30.18 -10.91 1.11
C THR A 227 -31.54 -10.31 1.50
N VAL A 228 -32.61 -10.76 0.86
CA VAL A 228 -33.99 -10.35 1.18
C VAL A 228 -34.37 -10.64 2.65
N ASP A 229 -33.78 -11.68 3.24
CA ASP A 229 -34.01 -12.08 4.63
C ASP A 229 -33.14 -11.31 5.63
N GLY A 230 -32.37 -10.32 5.17
CA GLY A 230 -31.49 -9.50 6.00
C GLY A 230 -30.12 -10.10 6.29
N GLU A 231 -29.78 -11.25 5.71
CA GLU A 231 -28.46 -11.89 5.90
C GLU A 231 -27.39 -11.17 5.07
N LEU A 232 -26.29 -10.72 5.69
CA LEU A 232 -25.14 -10.17 4.98
C LEU A 232 -24.47 -11.28 4.15
N ALA A 233 -24.42 -11.09 2.84
CA ALA A 233 -23.86 -12.03 1.86
C ALA A 233 -22.42 -11.69 1.47
N GLY A 234 -22.05 -10.41 1.49
CA GLY A 234 -20.70 -9.98 1.15
C GLY A 234 -20.43 -8.50 1.39
N HIS A 235 -19.17 -8.13 1.23
CA HIS A 235 -18.61 -6.80 1.42
C HIS A 235 -17.56 -6.52 0.34
N CYS A 236 -17.41 -5.27 -0.04
CA CYS A 236 -16.29 -4.77 -0.84
C CYS A 236 -16.13 -3.27 -0.55
N ALA A 237 -14.93 -2.71 -0.69
CA ALA A 237 -14.70 -1.31 -0.38
C ALA A 237 -13.75 -0.62 -1.37
N ILE A 238 -13.92 0.70 -1.50
CA ILE A 238 -12.95 1.60 -2.12
C ILE A 238 -12.09 2.23 -1.04
N PHE A 239 -10.78 2.24 -1.22
CA PHE A 239 -9.83 2.95 -0.36
C PHE A 239 -8.68 3.54 -1.17
N ARG A 240 -8.01 4.55 -0.63
CA ARG A 240 -6.77 5.09 -1.18
C ARG A 240 -5.61 4.64 -0.31
N LEU A 241 -4.57 4.12 -0.95
CA LEU A 241 -3.32 3.80 -0.26
C LEU A 241 -2.60 5.08 0.20
N ASP A 242 -2.77 6.18 -0.54
CA ASP A 242 -2.16 7.47 -0.25
C ASP A 242 -3.13 8.63 -0.41
N ALA A 243 -3.04 9.62 0.49
CA ALA A 243 -3.84 10.85 0.41
C ALA A 243 -3.59 11.65 -0.89
N GLY A 244 -2.41 11.49 -1.50
CA GLY A 244 -2.04 12.14 -2.76
C GLY A 244 -2.49 11.40 -4.04
N ALA A 245 -2.95 10.16 -3.94
CA ALA A 245 -3.35 9.37 -5.12
C ALA A 245 -4.64 9.91 -5.74
N GLN A 246 -4.67 9.98 -7.08
CA GLN A 246 -5.87 10.35 -7.85
C GLN A 246 -6.77 9.16 -8.11
N SER A 247 -6.19 7.96 -8.18
CA SER A 247 -6.89 6.69 -8.30
C SER A 247 -7.12 6.06 -6.93
N ALA A 248 -8.14 5.20 -6.85
CA ALA A 248 -8.45 4.42 -5.65
C ALA A 248 -8.53 2.93 -5.96
N GLU A 249 -8.23 2.10 -4.97
CA GLU A 249 -8.37 0.64 -5.10
C GLU A 249 -9.79 0.22 -4.76
N ILE A 250 -10.39 -0.67 -5.55
CA ILE A 250 -11.50 -1.51 -5.10
C ILE A 250 -10.91 -2.83 -4.61
N GLY A 251 -11.12 -3.13 -3.33
CA GLY A 251 -10.60 -4.32 -2.67
C GLY A 251 -11.45 -4.75 -1.48
N GLN A 252 -10.82 -5.40 -0.51
CA GLN A 252 -11.48 -5.87 0.73
C GLN A 252 -12.73 -6.71 0.47
N ALA A 253 -12.70 -7.47 -0.62
CA ALA A 253 -13.83 -8.22 -1.13
C ALA A 253 -14.03 -9.52 -0.35
N VAL A 254 -15.15 -9.65 0.35
CA VAL A 254 -15.54 -10.87 1.07
C VAL A 254 -16.91 -11.31 0.55
N VAL A 255 -17.06 -12.58 0.18
CA VAL A 255 -18.36 -13.17 -0.16
C VAL A 255 -18.47 -14.50 0.57
N LYS A 256 -19.51 -14.64 1.41
CA LYS A 256 -19.71 -15.88 2.15
C LYS A 256 -19.91 -17.05 1.18
N PRO A 257 -19.36 -18.25 1.47
CA PRO A 257 -19.33 -19.36 0.51
C PRO A 257 -20.67 -19.74 -0.10
N GLU A 258 -21.77 -19.64 0.66
CA GLU A 258 -23.12 -19.98 0.23
C GLU A 258 -23.59 -19.08 -0.93
N PHE A 259 -23.09 -17.84 -0.98
CA PHE A 259 -23.46 -16.83 -1.98
C PHE A 259 -22.44 -16.69 -3.13
N ARG A 260 -21.33 -17.44 -3.09
CA ARG A 260 -20.32 -17.44 -4.17
C ARG A 260 -20.89 -17.99 -5.47
N GLY A 261 -20.47 -17.40 -6.59
CA GLY A 261 -20.93 -17.79 -7.93
C GLY A 261 -22.31 -17.25 -8.32
N GLN A 262 -22.95 -16.46 -7.45
CA GLN A 262 -24.29 -15.89 -7.68
C GLN A 262 -24.26 -14.40 -8.07
N GLY A 263 -23.10 -13.87 -8.47
CA GLY A 263 -22.95 -12.47 -8.91
C GLY A 263 -22.80 -11.43 -7.79
N CYS A 264 -22.67 -11.84 -6.52
CA CYS A 264 -22.51 -10.93 -5.38
C CYS A 264 -21.37 -9.91 -5.58
N LEU A 265 -20.15 -10.39 -5.82
CA LEU A 265 -18.98 -9.52 -6.04
C LEU A 265 -19.16 -8.59 -7.25
N LEU A 266 -19.73 -9.09 -8.35
CA LEU A 266 -19.99 -8.29 -9.55
C LEU A 266 -20.88 -7.08 -9.21
N ARG A 267 -21.98 -7.30 -8.48
CA ARG A 267 -22.93 -6.25 -8.11
C ARG A 267 -22.36 -5.27 -7.09
N LEU A 268 -21.56 -5.75 -6.14
CA LEU A 268 -20.81 -4.91 -5.19
C LEU A 268 -19.84 -3.98 -5.94
N THR A 269 -19.02 -4.53 -6.84
CA THR A 269 -18.06 -3.75 -7.62
C THR A 269 -18.77 -2.75 -8.55
N GLU A 270 -19.87 -3.15 -9.21
CA GLU A 270 -20.67 -2.25 -10.05
C GLU A 270 -21.25 -1.07 -9.24
N PHE A 271 -21.78 -1.33 -8.05
CA PHE A 271 -22.27 -0.29 -7.14
C PHE A 271 -21.15 0.68 -6.74
N LEU A 272 -19.99 0.16 -6.35
CA LEU A 272 -18.83 0.96 -5.96
C LEU A 272 -18.29 1.82 -7.11
N ILE A 273 -18.30 1.33 -8.35
CA ILE A 273 -17.93 2.15 -9.52
C ILE A 273 -18.84 3.38 -9.63
N ASN A 274 -20.14 3.23 -9.37
CA ASN A 274 -21.08 4.35 -9.42
C ASN A 274 -20.89 5.32 -8.24
N GLU A 275 -20.63 4.80 -7.04
CA GLU A 275 -20.25 5.62 -5.87
C GLU A 275 -18.95 6.41 -6.10
N ALA A 276 -17.95 5.78 -6.72
CA ALA A 276 -16.70 6.46 -7.06
C ALA A 276 -16.93 7.62 -8.05
N LYS A 277 -17.77 7.40 -9.07
CA LYS A 277 -18.16 8.46 -10.03
C LYS A 277 -18.91 9.61 -9.35
N SER A 278 -19.88 9.32 -8.48
CA SER A 278 -20.64 10.36 -7.77
C SER A 278 -19.77 11.20 -6.83
N ARG A 279 -18.68 10.61 -6.33
CA ARG A 279 -17.66 11.26 -5.49
C ARG A 279 -16.54 11.95 -6.29
N GLY A 280 -16.63 11.99 -7.62
CA GLY A 280 -15.65 12.66 -8.48
C GLY A 280 -14.28 11.98 -8.55
N MET A 281 -14.21 10.67 -8.32
CA MET A 281 -12.98 9.91 -8.53
C MET A 281 -12.70 9.75 -10.03
N THR A 282 -11.43 9.86 -10.44
CA THR A 282 -11.05 9.85 -11.86
C THR A 282 -10.67 8.46 -12.38
N GLY A 283 -10.27 7.54 -11.49
CA GLY A 283 -9.94 6.18 -11.87
C GLY A 283 -9.92 5.21 -10.70
N LEU A 284 -10.10 3.94 -11.03
CA LEU A 284 -10.13 2.83 -10.08
C LEU A 284 -9.19 1.73 -10.55
N TYR A 285 -8.60 1.00 -9.61
CA TYR A 285 -7.87 -0.23 -9.90
C TYR A 285 -8.25 -1.34 -8.94
N VAL A 286 -7.90 -2.57 -9.32
CA VAL A 286 -8.04 -3.76 -8.48
C VAL A 286 -6.74 -4.54 -8.48
N HIS A 287 -6.40 -5.08 -7.31
CA HIS A 287 -5.36 -6.08 -7.14
C HIS A 287 -5.98 -7.48 -7.17
N ALA A 288 -5.92 -8.15 -8.32
CA ALA A 288 -6.44 -9.50 -8.47
C ALA A 288 -5.32 -10.53 -8.30
N VAL A 289 -5.50 -11.48 -7.37
CA VAL A 289 -4.62 -12.65 -7.23
C VAL A 289 -4.53 -13.44 -8.54
N THR A 290 -3.45 -14.22 -8.68
CA THR A 290 -3.20 -15.05 -9.88
C THR A 290 -3.14 -16.55 -9.57
N SER A 291 -3.25 -16.96 -8.30
CA SER A 291 -3.59 -18.35 -7.93
C SER A 291 -4.92 -18.83 -8.54
N HIS A 292 -5.84 -17.90 -8.84
CA HIS A 292 -7.08 -18.13 -9.56
C HIS A 292 -7.54 -16.92 -10.37
N ALA A 293 -8.42 -17.13 -11.36
CA ALA A 293 -8.92 -16.06 -12.24
C ALA A 293 -10.31 -15.50 -11.86
N PHE A 294 -10.85 -15.78 -10.66
CA PHE A 294 -12.23 -15.38 -10.29
C PHE A 294 -12.45 -13.87 -10.23
N SER A 295 -11.63 -13.16 -9.45
CA SER A 295 -11.70 -11.69 -9.33
C SER A 295 -11.33 -11.00 -10.64
N GLN A 296 -10.38 -11.56 -11.38
CA GLN A 296 -9.97 -11.07 -12.71
C GLN A 296 -11.14 -11.02 -13.70
N ARG A 297 -11.98 -12.07 -13.72
CA ARG A 297 -13.20 -12.11 -14.55
C ARG A 297 -14.21 -11.05 -14.18
N VAL A 298 -14.39 -10.79 -12.89
CA VAL A 298 -15.33 -9.76 -12.43
C VAL A 298 -14.87 -8.39 -12.90
N ALA A 299 -13.59 -8.06 -12.69
CA ALA A 299 -13.00 -6.80 -13.13
C ALA A 299 -13.10 -6.63 -14.65
N THR A 300 -12.78 -7.68 -15.42
CA THR A 300 -12.87 -7.66 -16.89
C THR A 300 -14.30 -7.43 -17.38
N ARG A 301 -15.30 -8.05 -16.75
CA ARG A 301 -16.74 -7.84 -17.07
C ARG A 301 -17.22 -6.41 -16.80
N LEU A 302 -16.50 -5.67 -15.96
CA LEU A 302 -16.79 -4.27 -15.63
C LEU A 302 -15.82 -3.31 -16.34
N ASP A 303 -15.22 -3.75 -17.45
CA ASP A 303 -14.26 -3.06 -18.30
C ASP A 303 -13.03 -2.49 -17.57
N PHE A 304 -12.51 -3.21 -16.58
CA PHE A 304 -11.14 -3.00 -16.12
C PHE A 304 -10.19 -3.74 -17.06
N ALA A 305 -9.13 -3.07 -17.47
CA ALA A 305 -8.10 -3.65 -18.33
C ALA A 305 -6.80 -3.84 -17.56
N ALA A 306 -6.10 -4.95 -17.83
CA ALA A 306 -4.80 -5.25 -17.23
C ALA A 306 -3.77 -4.16 -17.56
N CYS A 307 -3.10 -3.63 -16.53
CA CYS A 307 -2.11 -2.56 -16.68
C CYS A 307 -0.77 -2.85 -15.99
N ALA A 308 -0.71 -3.73 -14.99
CA ALA A 308 0.55 -4.16 -14.37
C ALA A 308 0.49 -5.58 -13.78
N LEU A 309 1.67 -6.17 -13.58
CA LEU A 309 1.88 -7.39 -12.80
C LEU A 309 2.89 -7.10 -11.68
N LEU A 310 2.46 -7.29 -10.44
CA LEU A 310 3.30 -7.19 -9.25
C LEU A 310 3.72 -8.60 -8.84
N LEU A 311 4.93 -9.02 -9.23
CA LEU A 311 5.42 -10.37 -9.00
C LEU A 311 5.75 -10.58 -7.53
N GLY A 312 5.31 -11.71 -6.96
CA GLY A 312 5.63 -12.10 -5.58
C GLY A 312 5.23 -11.06 -4.52
N TYR A 313 4.19 -10.27 -4.80
CA TYR A 313 3.73 -9.15 -3.98
C TYR A 313 3.44 -9.57 -2.52
N VAL A 314 2.79 -10.71 -2.32
CA VAL A 314 2.37 -11.21 -1.01
C VAL A 314 3.11 -12.50 -0.66
N PRO A 315 3.64 -12.66 0.57
CA PRO A 315 4.35 -13.88 0.98
C PRO A 315 3.42 -15.09 1.07
N THR A 316 3.98 -16.30 1.00
CA THR A 316 3.22 -17.57 1.16
C THR A 316 2.56 -17.71 2.53
N SER A 317 3.05 -17.00 3.55
CA SER A 317 2.47 -16.99 4.89
C SER A 317 1.10 -16.33 4.95
N VAL A 318 0.72 -15.53 3.95
CA VAL A 318 -0.65 -15.03 3.81
C VAL A 318 -1.50 -16.13 3.19
N THR A 319 -2.43 -16.66 3.97
CA THR A 319 -3.26 -17.80 3.56
C THR A 319 -4.64 -17.35 3.09
N PHE A 320 -4.96 -17.55 1.81
CA PHE A 320 -6.32 -17.47 1.29
C PHE A 320 -7.04 -18.80 1.55
N ARG A 321 -7.49 -19.01 2.79
CA ARG A 321 -8.12 -20.29 3.17
C ARG A 321 -9.47 -20.41 2.44
N ASP A 322 -9.71 -21.57 1.83
CA ASP A 322 -10.95 -21.95 1.10
C ASP A 322 -11.12 -21.47 -0.37
N ILE A 323 -10.05 -21.12 -1.10
CA ILE A 323 -10.06 -21.06 -2.60
C ILE A 323 -9.05 -22.05 -3.26
N LYS A 324 -8.61 -23.07 -2.51
CA LYS A 324 -7.69 -24.16 -2.88
C LYS A 324 -6.17 -23.81 -2.85
N GLU A 325 -5.44 -24.74 -2.22
CA GLU A 325 -3.98 -24.93 -2.05
C GLU A 325 -3.17 -23.84 -1.33
N GLU A 326 -2.31 -24.27 -0.40
CA GLU A 326 -1.25 -23.45 0.16
C GLU A 326 -0.47 -22.81 -0.99
N LEU A 327 -0.19 -21.51 -0.88
CA LEU A 327 0.60 -20.81 -1.88
C LEU A 327 1.96 -21.50 -2.01
N THR A 328 2.23 -22.07 -3.18
CA THR A 328 3.51 -22.75 -3.47
C THR A 328 4.66 -21.77 -3.68
N GLN A 329 4.35 -20.49 -3.86
CA GLN A 329 5.27 -19.38 -4.02
C GLN A 329 4.61 -18.07 -3.57
N ARG A 330 5.38 -16.98 -3.49
CA ARG A 330 4.83 -15.65 -3.22
C ARG A 330 3.76 -15.32 -4.27
N GLU A 331 2.60 -14.85 -3.83
CA GLU A 331 1.45 -14.60 -4.69
C GLU A 331 1.72 -13.37 -5.58
N THR A 332 1.47 -13.53 -6.88
CA THR A 332 1.58 -12.47 -7.88
C THR A 332 0.22 -11.82 -8.10
N PHE A 333 0.18 -10.49 -8.18
CA PHE A 333 -1.06 -9.75 -8.42
C PHE A 333 -1.10 -9.20 -9.84
N LEU A 334 -2.23 -9.42 -10.52
CA LEU A 334 -2.61 -8.69 -11.72
C LEU A 334 -3.32 -7.40 -11.32
N VAL A 335 -2.74 -6.27 -11.70
CA VAL A 335 -3.38 -4.96 -11.56
C VAL A 335 -4.25 -4.72 -12.78
N GLN A 336 -5.54 -4.46 -12.55
CA GLN A 336 -6.44 -4.02 -13.61
C GLN A 336 -7.00 -2.64 -13.28
N TYR A 337 -7.09 -1.77 -14.28
CA TYR A 337 -7.44 -0.37 -14.12
C TYR A 337 -8.63 0.02 -14.99
N LYS A 338 -9.44 0.96 -14.49
CA LYS A 338 -10.53 1.60 -15.21
C LYS A 338 -10.51 3.11 -14.97
N TYR A 339 -10.40 3.89 -16.04
CA TYR A 339 -10.71 5.33 -15.97
C TYR A 339 -12.22 5.53 -15.78
N LEU A 340 -12.57 6.34 -14.79
CA LEU A 340 -13.94 6.85 -14.62
C LEU A 340 -14.13 8.16 -15.39
N GLU A 341 -13.06 8.95 -15.45
CA GLU A 341 -12.92 10.13 -16.29
C GLU A 341 -11.61 9.99 -17.06
N LYS A 342 -11.69 10.01 -18.40
CA LYS A 342 -10.49 9.91 -19.23
C LYS A 342 -9.67 11.19 -19.11
N PRO A 343 -8.33 11.09 -19.01
CA PRO A 343 -7.49 12.27 -19.00
C PRO A 343 -7.61 13.01 -20.35
N GLY A 344 -7.31 14.32 -20.31
CA GLY A 344 -7.05 15.09 -21.52
C GLY A 344 -5.81 14.59 -22.29
N PRO A 345 -5.30 15.37 -23.26
CA PRO A 345 -4.09 15.00 -23.99
C PRO A 345 -2.93 14.66 -23.04
N LEU A 346 -2.55 13.38 -23.03
CA LEU A 346 -1.55 12.87 -22.11
C LEU A 346 -0.18 12.85 -22.79
N LYS A 347 0.74 13.65 -22.28
CA LYS A 347 2.12 13.72 -22.78
C LYS A 347 3.02 12.89 -21.88
N LEU A 348 3.74 11.91 -22.46
CA LEU A 348 4.58 10.95 -21.74
C LEU A 348 6.01 10.89 -22.30
N TYR A 349 6.98 10.63 -21.43
CA TYR A 349 8.39 10.43 -21.74
C TYR A 349 8.79 8.99 -21.41
N SER A 350 8.30 8.06 -22.23
CA SER A 350 8.54 6.63 -22.05
C SER A 350 9.96 6.23 -22.46
N PRO A 351 10.65 5.34 -21.73
CA PRO A 351 11.91 4.77 -22.17
C PRO A 351 11.74 4.05 -23.52
N SER A 352 12.70 4.24 -24.42
CA SER A 352 12.63 3.73 -25.80
C SER A 352 12.35 2.23 -25.87
N LYS A 353 12.96 1.46 -24.96
CA LYS A 353 12.82 0.00 -24.88
C LYS A 353 11.39 -0.47 -24.63
N HIS A 354 10.61 0.28 -23.84
CA HIS A 354 9.26 -0.14 -23.42
C HIS A 354 8.13 0.67 -24.07
N LYS A 355 8.46 1.66 -24.90
CA LYS A 355 7.51 2.59 -25.49
C LYS A 355 6.31 1.91 -26.15
N ASP A 356 6.55 0.93 -27.01
CA ASP A 356 5.48 0.27 -27.75
C ASP A 356 4.55 -0.54 -26.84
N PHE A 357 5.13 -1.20 -25.83
CA PHE A 357 4.35 -1.95 -24.85
C PHE A 357 3.53 -1.00 -23.95
N ILE A 358 4.13 0.09 -23.46
CA ILE A 358 3.43 1.13 -22.69
C ILE A 358 2.30 1.75 -23.52
N ALA A 359 2.53 2.06 -24.80
CA ALA A 359 1.51 2.56 -25.71
C ALA A 359 0.33 1.59 -25.83
N LYS A 360 0.62 0.28 -25.92
CA LYS A 360 -0.39 -0.77 -25.94
C LYS A 360 -1.19 -0.83 -24.64
N LEU A 361 -0.53 -0.73 -23.48
CA LEU A 361 -1.22 -0.69 -22.18
C LEU A 361 -2.18 0.48 -22.08
N TYR A 362 -1.75 1.71 -22.41
CA TYR A 362 -2.66 2.86 -22.47
C TYR A 362 -3.78 2.69 -23.49
N GLY A 363 -3.48 2.08 -24.65
CA GLY A 363 -4.48 1.74 -25.66
C GLY A 363 -5.58 0.82 -25.12
N ASN A 364 -5.22 -0.19 -24.31
CA ASN A 364 -6.18 -1.06 -23.62
C ASN A 364 -7.03 -0.29 -22.60
N LEU A 365 -6.49 0.76 -21.99
CA LEU A 365 -7.24 1.69 -21.12
C LEU A 365 -8.07 2.72 -21.91
N GLY A 366 -8.03 2.68 -23.24
CA GLY A 366 -8.75 3.60 -24.13
C GLY A 366 -8.19 5.01 -24.14
N VAL A 367 -6.87 5.17 -23.88
CA VAL A 367 -6.12 6.42 -23.91
C VAL A 367 -5.00 6.33 -24.95
N THR A 368 -4.78 7.39 -25.71
CA THR A 368 -3.67 7.46 -26.69
C THR A 368 -2.71 8.57 -26.30
N PRO A 369 -1.63 8.24 -25.57
CA PRO A 369 -0.66 9.24 -25.15
C PRO A 369 0.20 9.74 -26.31
N ARG A 370 0.62 11.00 -26.23
CA ARG A 370 1.66 11.58 -27.07
C ARG A 370 3.01 11.33 -26.41
N PHE A 371 3.81 10.45 -27.01
CA PHE A 371 5.18 10.23 -26.57
C PHE A 371 6.11 11.32 -27.09
N GLU A 372 6.94 11.86 -26.20
CA GLU A 372 8.00 12.80 -26.54
C GLU A 372 9.35 12.25 -26.11
N VAL A 373 10.38 12.61 -26.87
CA VAL A 373 11.78 12.40 -26.49
C VAL A 373 12.26 13.72 -25.90
N PRO A 374 12.76 13.73 -24.66
CA PRO A 374 13.22 14.96 -24.04
C PRO A 374 14.40 15.55 -24.83
N GLY A 375 14.40 16.87 -25.04
CA GLY A 375 15.53 17.58 -25.64
C GLY A 375 16.74 17.61 -24.69
N LYS A 376 17.96 17.74 -25.22
CA LYS A 376 19.20 17.84 -24.39
C LYS A 376 19.13 18.91 -23.30
N SER A 377 18.42 20.01 -23.54
CA SER A 377 18.20 21.09 -22.57
C SER A 377 17.09 20.81 -21.55
N GLN A 378 16.09 19.97 -21.87
CA GLN A 378 15.04 19.55 -20.92
C GLN A 378 15.58 18.55 -19.89
N ALA A 379 16.50 17.68 -20.30
CA ALA A 379 17.26 16.85 -19.36
C ALA A 379 18.22 17.69 -18.48
N ALA A 380 18.64 18.86 -18.95
CA ALA A 380 19.52 19.79 -18.24
C ALA A 380 18.76 20.80 -17.34
N VAL A 381 17.42 20.86 -17.39
CA VAL A 381 16.64 21.47 -16.30
C VAL A 381 16.54 20.43 -15.17
N LEU A 382 17.71 20.03 -14.69
CA LEU A 382 17.83 19.37 -13.41
C LEU A 382 17.34 20.39 -12.40
N GLN A 383 16.13 20.19 -11.86
CA GLN A 383 15.88 20.71 -10.53
C GLN A 383 16.93 20.08 -9.64
N SER A 384 17.60 20.85 -8.79
CA SER A 384 18.68 20.31 -7.94
C SER A 384 18.18 19.26 -6.93
N GLU A 385 16.88 19.01 -6.82
CA GLU A 385 16.26 18.39 -5.65
C GLU A 385 15.29 17.27 -6.02
N SER A 386 15.61 16.07 -5.56
CA SER A 386 14.72 14.93 -5.59
C SER A 386 13.71 14.98 -4.43
N ILE A 387 12.55 14.36 -4.62
CA ILE A 387 11.65 13.98 -3.54
C ILE A 387 11.33 12.51 -3.73
N LEU A 388 11.68 11.69 -2.74
CA LEU A 388 11.41 10.26 -2.74
C LEU A 388 10.68 9.87 -1.46
N LYS A 389 9.76 8.92 -1.61
CA LYS A 389 9.04 8.29 -0.51
C LYS A 389 9.36 6.80 -0.52
N THR A 390 9.74 6.25 0.63
CA THR A 390 9.96 4.82 0.80
C THR A 390 8.90 4.24 1.72
N MET A 391 8.34 3.10 1.33
CA MET A 391 7.36 2.36 2.13
C MET A 391 7.86 0.95 2.42
N THR A 392 7.68 0.51 3.67
CA THR A 392 8.20 -0.75 4.19
C THR A 392 7.17 -1.46 5.10
N ALA A 393 7.58 -2.57 5.72
CA ALA A 393 6.73 -3.38 6.59
C ALA A 393 6.06 -2.55 7.70
N ALA A 394 4.79 -2.86 7.96
CA ALA A 394 3.74 -2.11 8.70
C ALA A 394 2.69 -1.47 7.77
N SER A 395 3.09 -0.97 6.59
CA SER A 395 2.16 -0.41 5.59
C SER A 395 1.96 -1.28 4.34
N MET A 396 2.77 -2.32 4.17
CA MET A 396 2.78 -3.21 2.99
C MET A 396 2.90 -4.69 3.40
N PRO A 397 2.59 -5.65 2.50
CA PRO A 397 2.77 -7.07 2.79
C PRO A 397 4.20 -7.41 3.25
N PRO A 398 4.39 -8.36 4.17
CA PRO A 398 5.73 -8.72 4.66
C PRO A 398 6.68 -9.12 3.51
N GLY A 399 7.89 -8.57 3.51
CA GLY A 399 8.89 -8.81 2.47
C GLY A 399 8.72 -7.96 1.20
N TYR A 400 7.69 -7.11 1.12
CA TYR A 400 7.54 -6.12 0.05
C TYR A 400 7.99 -4.73 0.51
N ALA A 401 8.67 -3.99 -0.37
CA ALA A 401 8.98 -2.58 -0.20
C ALA A 401 8.74 -1.79 -1.50
N SER A 402 8.52 -0.48 -1.38
CA SER A 402 8.43 0.40 -2.54
C SER A 402 9.30 1.66 -2.40
N ILE A 403 9.73 2.15 -3.55
CA ILE A 403 10.38 3.45 -3.75
C ILE A 403 9.50 4.24 -4.71
N GLU A 404 8.99 5.38 -4.27
CA GLU A 404 8.17 6.30 -5.08
C GLU A 404 8.96 7.58 -5.34
N VAL A 405 9.25 7.86 -6.60
CA VAL A 405 9.93 9.10 -7.00
C VAL A 405 8.85 10.14 -7.29
N LEU A 406 8.57 10.99 -6.31
CA LEU A 406 7.58 12.06 -6.42
C LEU A 406 8.12 13.25 -7.22
N ARG A 407 9.43 13.45 -7.23
CA ARG A 407 10.13 14.46 -8.04
C ARG A 407 11.56 14.00 -8.34
N SER A 408 11.97 14.02 -9.60
CA SER A 408 13.34 13.68 -9.98
C SER A 408 14.26 14.91 -9.91
N GLY A 409 15.36 14.79 -9.16
CA GLY A 409 16.46 15.76 -9.15
C GLY A 409 17.76 15.17 -9.68
N GLU A 410 18.85 15.96 -9.65
CA GLU A 410 20.18 15.55 -10.12
C GLU A 410 20.71 14.26 -9.46
N ASN A 411 20.42 14.06 -8.18
CA ASN A 411 20.96 12.94 -7.39
C ASN A 411 20.05 11.69 -7.35
N ILE A 412 18.90 11.71 -8.04
CA ILE A 412 17.89 10.65 -7.90
C ILE A 412 18.44 9.25 -8.23
N GLY A 413 19.35 9.14 -9.20
CA GLY A 413 19.98 7.86 -9.55
C GLY A 413 20.76 7.27 -8.38
N ALA A 414 21.52 8.09 -7.66
CA ALA A 414 22.29 7.67 -6.49
C ALA A 414 21.37 7.35 -5.30
N GLU A 415 20.32 8.14 -5.09
CA GLU A 415 19.35 7.93 -4.01
C GLU A 415 18.57 6.61 -4.17
N VAL A 416 18.06 6.32 -5.37
CA VAL A 416 17.38 5.05 -5.67
C VAL A 416 18.34 3.87 -5.51
N LYS A 417 19.60 4.01 -5.95
CA LYS A 417 20.63 2.98 -5.77
C LYS A 417 20.92 2.70 -4.28
N ASN A 418 20.98 3.74 -3.45
CA ASN A 418 21.17 3.60 -2.01
C ASN A 418 19.97 2.93 -1.35
N ALA A 419 18.74 3.35 -1.67
CA ALA A 419 17.51 2.73 -1.18
C ALA A 419 17.41 1.24 -1.59
N LEU A 420 17.74 0.91 -2.84
CA LEU A 420 17.81 -0.49 -3.29
C LEU A 420 18.83 -1.29 -2.48
N LYS A 421 20.04 -0.75 -2.27
CA LYS A 421 21.08 -1.42 -1.46
C LYS A 421 20.59 -1.68 -0.04
N GLU A 422 19.95 -0.69 0.58
CA GLU A 422 19.36 -0.80 1.91
C GLU A 422 18.31 -1.93 1.95
N PHE A 423 17.34 -1.92 1.04
CA PHE A 423 16.28 -2.92 1.03
C PHE A 423 16.81 -4.33 0.77
N ARG A 424 17.85 -4.47 -0.05
CA ARG A 424 18.54 -5.75 -0.24
C ARG A 424 19.22 -6.25 1.04
N LEU A 425 19.92 -5.37 1.76
CA LEU A 425 20.56 -5.70 3.05
C LEU A 425 19.52 -6.08 4.11
N LYS A 426 18.36 -5.42 4.09
CA LYS A 426 17.19 -5.73 4.94
C LYS A 426 16.40 -6.94 4.46
N ARG A 427 16.82 -7.63 3.40
CA ARG A 427 16.16 -8.82 2.85
C ARG A 427 14.68 -8.61 2.51
N TYR A 428 14.32 -7.44 1.98
CA TYR A 428 13.06 -7.33 1.26
C TYR A 428 13.14 -8.21 0.03
N ASP A 429 12.16 -9.08 -0.14
CA ASP A 429 12.05 -10.09 -1.19
C ASP A 429 11.73 -9.44 -2.53
N VAL A 430 10.82 -8.47 -2.51
CA VAL A 430 10.33 -7.75 -3.69
C VAL A 430 10.39 -6.26 -3.43
N ILE A 431 10.98 -5.51 -4.37
CA ILE A 431 11.12 -4.06 -4.29
C ILE A 431 10.51 -3.46 -5.56
N ALA A 432 9.48 -2.62 -5.41
CA ALA A 432 8.90 -1.87 -6.51
C ALA A 432 9.48 -0.45 -6.58
N LEU A 433 9.58 0.08 -7.79
CA LEU A 433 10.01 1.44 -8.08
C LEU A 433 8.96 2.10 -8.98
N TYR A 434 8.40 3.22 -8.51
CA TYR A 434 7.37 3.99 -9.20
C TYR A 434 7.96 5.30 -9.70
N LEU A 435 7.84 5.55 -11.01
CA LEU A 435 8.37 6.73 -11.71
C LEU A 435 7.23 7.40 -12.50
N ASP A 436 7.12 8.73 -12.45
CA ASP A 436 6.11 9.43 -13.26
C ASP A 436 6.54 9.46 -14.74
N LEU A 437 5.74 8.87 -15.63
CA LEU A 437 5.95 8.93 -17.08
C LEU A 437 5.77 10.34 -17.65
N ARG A 438 5.21 11.29 -16.90
CA ARG A 438 5.15 12.71 -17.29
C ARG A 438 6.45 13.45 -17.02
N ASP A 439 7.35 12.89 -16.22
CA ASP A 439 8.67 13.45 -15.94
C ASP A 439 9.65 13.16 -17.10
N PRO A 440 10.23 14.19 -17.74
CA PRO A 440 11.26 14.01 -18.77
C PRO A 440 12.45 13.13 -18.35
N LEU A 441 12.83 13.15 -17.06
CA LEU A 441 13.98 12.40 -16.56
C LEU A 441 13.73 10.88 -16.53
N THR A 442 12.47 10.45 -16.43
CA THR A 442 12.09 9.03 -16.49
C THR A 442 12.62 8.35 -17.76
N PHE A 443 12.65 9.07 -18.89
CA PHE A 443 13.21 8.58 -20.14
C PHE A 443 14.69 8.15 -20.02
N HIS A 444 15.47 8.90 -19.24
CA HIS A 444 16.91 8.69 -19.08
C HIS A 444 17.26 7.74 -17.92
N LEU A 445 16.49 7.79 -16.84
CA LEU A 445 16.77 7.04 -15.61
C LEU A 445 16.42 5.55 -15.71
N VAL A 446 15.38 5.19 -16.47
CA VAL A 446 14.94 3.78 -16.55
C VAL A 446 16.06 2.84 -17.03
N PRO A 447 16.81 3.13 -18.11
CA PRO A 447 17.96 2.30 -18.50
C PRO A 447 18.99 2.12 -17.38
N GLU A 448 19.27 3.16 -16.59
CA GLU A 448 20.19 3.08 -15.46
C GLU A 448 19.64 2.15 -14.37
N PHE A 449 18.36 2.27 -14.02
CA PHE A 449 17.72 1.37 -13.05
C PHE A 449 17.63 -0.07 -13.53
N GLU A 450 17.45 -0.29 -14.84
CA GLU A 450 17.54 -1.63 -15.42
C GLU A 450 18.94 -2.25 -15.25
N THR A 451 20.02 -1.46 -15.32
CA THR A 451 21.37 -1.96 -15.01
C THR A 451 21.56 -2.35 -13.55
N LEU A 452 20.75 -1.80 -12.63
CA LEU A 452 20.72 -2.19 -11.23
C LEU A 452 19.92 -3.49 -10.99
N GLY A 453 19.25 -4.02 -12.02
CA GLY A 453 18.44 -5.23 -11.96
C GLY A 453 16.94 -4.99 -11.79
N PHE A 454 16.47 -3.74 -11.79
CA PHE A 454 15.04 -3.48 -11.93
C PHE A 454 14.57 -3.89 -13.33
N PHE A 455 13.31 -4.29 -13.45
CA PHE A 455 12.70 -4.61 -14.72
C PHE A 455 11.23 -4.24 -14.75
N PHE A 456 10.65 -4.24 -15.95
CA PHE A 456 9.29 -3.79 -16.19
C PHE A 456 8.24 -4.61 -15.42
N GLY A 457 7.34 -3.92 -14.71
CA GLY A 457 6.15 -4.50 -14.07
C GLY A 457 4.83 -4.03 -14.68
N GLY A 458 4.78 -2.83 -15.23
CA GLY A 458 3.58 -2.30 -15.89
C GLY A 458 3.40 -0.79 -15.71
N ILE A 459 2.16 -0.33 -15.79
CA ILE A 459 1.77 1.05 -15.51
C ILE A 459 0.65 1.11 -14.46
N LEU A 460 0.62 2.17 -13.67
CA LEU A 460 -0.47 2.47 -12.73
C LEU A 460 -0.84 3.96 -12.84
N PRO A 461 -1.85 4.31 -13.65
CA PRO A 461 -2.28 5.70 -13.79
C PRO A 461 -2.90 6.29 -12.52
N GLY A 462 -2.62 7.56 -12.24
CA GLY A 462 -3.16 8.25 -11.07
C GLY A 462 -2.66 7.69 -9.73
N ALA A 463 -1.49 7.05 -9.71
CA ALA A 463 -0.78 6.70 -8.47
C ALA A 463 -0.33 7.99 -7.73
N SER A 464 0.25 7.84 -6.55
CA SER A 464 0.85 8.94 -5.78
C SER A 464 1.88 9.75 -6.59
N VAL A 465 2.71 9.07 -7.38
CA VAL A 465 3.69 9.69 -8.30
C VAL A 465 3.04 10.29 -9.56
N GLY A 466 1.78 9.96 -9.87
CA GLY A 466 1.12 10.37 -11.11
C GLY A 466 0.87 9.24 -12.10
N GLU A 467 1.35 9.39 -13.34
CA GLU A 467 1.23 8.37 -14.38
C GLU A 467 2.37 7.36 -14.23
N ALA A 468 2.23 6.44 -13.27
CA ALA A 468 3.36 5.63 -12.85
C ALA A 468 3.76 4.59 -13.90
N LEU A 469 5.04 4.57 -14.25
CA LEU A 469 5.74 3.36 -14.67
C LEU A 469 6.12 2.57 -13.42
N VAL A 470 5.76 1.30 -13.40
CA VAL A 470 6.12 0.36 -12.34
C VAL A 470 7.29 -0.48 -12.81
N LEU A 471 8.43 -0.33 -12.15
CA LEU A 471 9.55 -1.27 -12.22
C LEU A 471 9.58 -2.12 -10.95
N GLN A 472 10.15 -3.32 -11.03
CA GLN A 472 10.25 -4.25 -9.91
C GLN A 472 11.62 -4.91 -9.88
N TYR A 473 12.06 -5.32 -8.69
CA TYR A 473 13.31 -6.02 -8.43
C TYR A 473 13.02 -7.23 -7.55
N LEU A 474 13.48 -8.40 -7.97
CA LEU A 474 13.37 -9.65 -7.21
C LEU A 474 14.71 -9.94 -6.50
N ASN A 475 14.69 -9.90 -5.17
CA ASN A 475 15.88 -10.07 -4.36
C ASN A 475 16.05 -11.52 -3.89
N ASN A 476 16.71 -12.34 -4.70
CA ASN A 476 16.86 -13.78 -4.47
C ASN A 476 15.52 -14.52 -4.37
N VAL A 477 14.50 -14.04 -5.08
CA VAL A 477 13.19 -14.67 -5.20
C VAL A 477 13.07 -15.28 -6.59
N ALA A 478 12.76 -16.58 -6.64
CA ALA A 478 12.37 -17.24 -7.87
C ALA A 478 10.84 -17.20 -8.01
N ILE A 479 10.37 -16.91 -9.22
CA ILE A 479 8.95 -16.93 -9.56
C ILE A 479 8.71 -18.03 -10.60
N ASP A 480 7.84 -18.98 -10.26
CA ASP A 480 7.28 -19.92 -11.22
C ASP A 480 6.17 -19.21 -12.02
N TYR A 481 6.54 -18.76 -13.22
CA TYR A 481 5.62 -18.09 -14.14
C TYR A 481 4.49 -18.98 -14.64
N ASP A 482 4.67 -20.31 -14.65
CA ASP A 482 3.68 -21.25 -15.17
C ASP A 482 2.54 -21.49 -14.17
N ALA A 483 2.79 -21.21 -12.88
CA ALA A 483 1.77 -21.21 -11.83
C ALA A 483 0.83 -19.98 -11.86
N ILE A 484 1.18 -18.92 -12.61
CA ILE A 484 0.40 -17.68 -12.70
C ILE A 484 -0.80 -17.87 -13.65
N LYS A 485 -2.03 -17.83 -13.11
CA LYS A 485 -3.27 -18.02 -13.87
C LYS A 485 -3.91 -16.69 -14.24
N LEU A 486 -4.06 -16.47 -15.56
CA LEU A 486 -4.54 -15.21 -16.12
C LEU A 486 -5.75 -15.44 -17.04
N ASP A 487 -6.78 -14.62 -16.86
CA ASP A 487 -8.08 -14.80 -17.53
C ASP A 487 -8.05 -14.46 -19.03
N THR A 488 -7.39 -13.36 -19.41
CA THR A 488 -7.45 -12.81 -20.78
C THR A 488 -6.17 -13.01 -21.58
N GLU A 489 -6.26 -12.91 -22.90
CA GLU A 489 -5.08 -12.94 -23.77
C GLU A 489 -4.17 -11.74 -23.53
N ALA A 490 -4.74 -10.55 -23.33
CA ALA A 490 -4.00 -9.33 -23.02
C ALA A 490 -3.18 -9.46 -21.74
N SER A 491 -3.71 -10.08 -20.67
CA SER A 491 -2.93 -10.30 -19.45
C SER A 491 -1.85 -11.38 -19.63
N ARG A 492 -2.11 -12.44 -20.41
CA ARG A 492 -1.08 -13.45 -20.75
C ARG A 492 0.06 -12.85 -21.58
N GLU A 493 -0.24 -11.95 -22.51
CA GLU A 493 0.78 -11.22 -23.26
C GLU A 493 1.62 -10.32 -22.34
N MET A 494 0.99 -9.64 -21.39
CA MET A 494 1.70 -8.88 -20.35
C MET A 494 2.63 -9.76 -19.53
N LEU A 495 2.18 -10.95 -19.12
CA LEU A 495 3.04 -11.90 -18.42
C LEU A 495 4.25 -12.31 -19.26
N ALA A 496 4.05 -12.61 -20.54
CA ALA A 496 5.13 -12.96 -21.45
C ALA A 496 6.14 -11.80 -21.59
N TYR A 497 5.65 -10.57 -21.67
CA TYR A 497 6.51 -9.38 -21.74
C TYR A 497 7.29 -9.18 -20.44
N VAL A 498 6.62 -9.21 -19.28
CA VAL A 498 7.27 -9.08 -17.96
C VAL A 498 8.32 -10.18 -17.75
N LYS A 499 7.99 -11.44 -18.05
CA LYS A 499 8.93 -12.58 -18.00
C LYS A 499 10.14 -12.37 -18.91
N HIS A 500 9.96 -11.77 -20.08
CA HIS A 500 11.06 -11.46 -20.99
C HIS A 500 11.98 -10.34 -20.45
N GLN A 501 11.44 -9.41 -19.66
CA GLN A 501 12.22 -8.34 -19.05
C GLN A 501 12.93 -8.76 -17.77
N ASP A 502 12.48 -9.82 -17.10
CA ASP A 502 13.10 -10.34 -15.87
C ASP A 502 14.57 -10.76 -16.13
N PRO A 503 15.55 -10.13 -15.45
CA PRO A 503 16.96 -10.46 -15.59
C PRO A 503 17.32 -11.80 -14.93
N ASN A 504 16.48 -12.31 -14.02
CA ASN A 504 16.66 -13.56 -13.30
C ASN A 504 15.86 -14.72 -13.90
N ARG A 505 15.33 -14.56 -15.12
CA ARG A 505 14.62 -15.64 -15.82
C ARG A 505 15.59 -16.80 -16.09
N GLY A 506 15.50 -17.86 -15.29
CA GLY A 506 16.39 -19.01 -15.33
C GLY A 506 15.95 -20.08 -14.36
#